data_AF-A0A970KL97-F1
#
_entry.id   AF-A0A970KL97-F1
#
_cell.length_a   1.000
_cell.length_b   1.000
_cell.length_c   1.000
_cell.angle_alpha   90.00
_cell.angle_beta   90.00
_cell.angle_gamma   90.00
#
_symmetry.space_group_name_H-M   'P 1'
#
loop_
_entity.id
_entity.type
_entity.pdbx_description
1 polymer ?
#
loop_
_entity_poly.entity_id
_entity_poly.type
_entity_poly.pdbx_seq_one_letter_code
_entity_poly.pdbx_strand_id
1 'polypeptide(L)'
;MRYAIVSDIHANLPAWKAVLADLTTLGASRIICLGDVVGYGPQPNEVLASVYRHVDAVVMGNHDAVVCGKLMPSRFNRQARALIEWSAERVSRRGRAFLSTAPLTLRGEGFVCVHGELGKPAAFNYLVEPNETLPTWEATEEPLIFVGHSHHAGLFVRGASGTPHPLPPEDFVLEEGKRYIVNVGSVGYPRDGDPRASYCLYDSEEQVVRFRRVAFDYDALRMEIKKAGLQEMSRPLLDRDPVLLRQPVREQLGFDPSETEAHMASGVTESLDLQNLRRSNRRWRKAAVGGLLLAALMAGVATAVVLHKSTSGEAAYPADPLPVQEAVVPSDILGNLLPPLPAALTESVLPGWRYHMSHPREQKLTVEQKGSSTYLKLVHPRRAGFRLEAPEWDLNGIAKGRLRARLQAMRGEDFVGTVKVVVVADERAGGEMRERVVINFDLPFNRKLAWEESRRIMDIRKPHISSATERVRYRIEANFSGTLCLGDLSLVFAEN
;
A
#
# COMPACT_ATOMS: atom_id res chain seq x y z
N MET A 1 10.05 2.77 -20.93
CA MET A 1 9.77 2.65 -19.47
C MET A 1 8.53 3.45 -19.13
N ARG A 2 7.67 2.96 -18.23
CA ARG A 2 6.39 3.62 -17.91
C ARG A 2 6.41 4.32 -16.57
N TYR A 3 6.16 5.62 -16.59
CA TYR A 3 6.02 6.48 -15.41
C TYR A 3 4.55 6.79 -15.17
N ALA A 4 4.12 6.70 -13.92
CA ALA A 4 2.88 7.29 -13.45
C ALA A 4 3.17 8.64 -12.80
N ILE A 5 2.62 9.71 -13.37
CA ILE A 5 2.80 11.07 -12.87
C ILE A 5 1.50 11.49 -12.19
N VAL A 6 1.56 11.66 -10.86
CA VAL A 6 0.42 12.02 -10.01
C VAL A 6 0.67 13.37 -9.34
N SER A 7 -0.37 14.11 -8.99
CA SER A 7 -0.23 15.39 -8.26
C SER A 7 -1.42 15.62 -7.34
N ASP A 8 -1.25 16.50 -6.36
CA ASP A 8 -2.34 17.10 -5.60
C ASP A 8 -3.24 16.03 -4.94
N ILE A 9 -2.60 15.10 -4.21
CA ILE A 9 -3.27 14.00 -3.51
C ILE A 9 -4.09 14.53 -2.34
N HIS A 10 -3.65 15.63 -1.72
CA HIS A 10 -4.42 16.41 -0.75
C HIS A 10 -5.07 15.56 0.34
N ALA A 11 -4.29 14.66 0.95
CA ALA A 11 -4.74 13.82 2.06
C ALA A 11 -6.07 13.05 1.79
N ASN A 12 -6.42 12.84 0.52
CA ASN A 12 -7.63 12.14 0.10
C ASN A 12 -7.29 10.66 -0.14
N LEU A 13 -7.29 9.89 0.96
CA LEU A 13 -6.92 8.48 0.92
C LEU A 13 -7.83 7.62 0.02
N PRO A 14 -9.17 7.81 -0.02
CA PRO A 14 -10.03 7.08 -0.96
C PRO A 14 -9.62 7.28 -2.42
N ALA A 15 -9.36 8.52 -2.84
CA ALA A 15 -8.90 8.81 -4.20
C ALA A 15 -7.52 8.20 -4.47
N TRP A 16 -6.59 8.33 -3.52
CA TRP A 16 -5.25 7.76 -3.66
C TRP A 16 -5.26 6.22 -3.79
N LYS A 17 -6.08 5.54 -2.99
CA LYS A 17 -6.26 4.08 -3.08
C LYS A 17 -6.82 3.66 -4.44
N ALA A 18 -7.78 4.41 -4.98
CA ALA A 18 -8.32 4.13 -6.31
C ALA A 18 -7.26 4.28 -7.41
N VAL A 19 -6.43 5.33 -7.34
CA VAL A 19 -5.31 5.52 -8.27
C VAL A 19 -4.27 4.39 -8.15
N LEU A 20 -3.87 4.00 -6.94
CA LEU A 20 -2.94 2.87 -6.75
C LEU A 20 -3.48 1.55 -7.32
N ALA A 21 -4.79 1.31 -7.15
CA ALA A 21 -5.43 0.14 -7.74
C ALA A 21 -5.38 0.18 -9.27
N ASP A 22 -5.71 1.32 -9.90
CA ASP A 22 -5.61 1.51 -11.36
C ASP A 22 -4.15 1.31 -11.84
N LEU A 23 -3.17 1.91 -11.16
CA LEU A 23 -1.75 1.79 -11.51
C LEU A 23 -1.22 0.35 -11.45
N THR A 24 -1.68 -0.43 -10.47
CA THR A 24 -1.31 -1.84 -10.32
C THR A 24 -1.74 -2.66 -11.55
N THR A 25 -2.89 -2.32 -12.15
CA THR A 25 -3.37 -3.01 -13.37
C THR A 25 -2.61 -2.64 -14.63
N LEU A 26 -1.97 -1.46 -14.65
CA LEU A 26 -1.33 -0.88 -15.84
C LEU A 26 0.18 -1.13 -15.90
N GLY A 27 0.76 -1.70 -14.84
CA GLY A 27 2.16 -2.09 -14.78
C GLY A 27 3.12 -0.90 -14.84
N ALA A 28 2.76 0.23 -14.24
CA ALA A 28 3.64 1.39 -14.13
C ALA A 28 4.95 0.99 -13.42
N SER A 29 6.09 1.32 -14.01
CA SER A 29 7.40 0.93 -13.51
C SER A 29 7.87 1.85 -12.38
N ARG A 30 7.48 3.12 -12.44
CA ARG A 30 7.82 4.16 -11.47
C ARG A 30 6.64 5.10 -11.26
N ILE A 31 6.47 5.60 -10.04
CA ILE A 31 5.46 6.60 -9.67
C ILE A 31 6.17 7.87 -9.21
N ILE A 32 5.85 9.00 -9.82
CA ILE A 32 6.36 10.33 -9.47
C ILE A 32 5.18 11.18 -9.00
N CYS A 33 5.28 11.73 -7.79
CA CYS A 33 4.31 12.67 -7.25
C CYS A 33 4.82 14.11 -7.41
N LEU A 34 4.03 14.99 -8.01
CA LEU A 34 4.37 16.39 -8.22
C LEU A 34 4.07 17.28 -7.01
N GLY A 35 3.78 16.70 -5.85
CA GLY A 35 3.57 17.41 -4.59
C GLY A 35 2.11 17.58 -4.20
N ASP A 36 1.92 18.33 -3.12
CA ASP A 36 0.66 18.49 -2.41
C ASP A 36 0.08 17.14 -2.01
N VAL A 37 0.93 16.39 -1.30
CA VAL A 37 0.57 15.09 -0.71
C VAL A 37 -0.43 15.29 0.42
N VAL A 38 -0.27 16.38 1.18
CA VAL A 38 -1.15 16.79 2.28
C VAL A 38 -1.86 18.11 1.98
N GLY A 39 -2.88 18.42 2.78
CA GLY A 39 -3.74 19.59 2.58
C GLY A 39 -5.16 19.17 2.18
N TYR A 40 -6.17 19.99 2.52
CA TYR A 40 -7.61 19.77 2.34
C TYR A 40 -8.23 18.49 2.93
N GLY A 41 -7.74 17.29 2.60
CA GLY A 41 -8.32 16.01 2.99
C GLY A 41 -8.06 15.60 4.44
N PRO A 42 -8.84 14.62 4.95
CA PRO A 42 -8.86 14.28 6.37
C PRO A 42 -7.75 13.33 6.82
N GLN A 43 -6.99 12.73 5.92
CA GLN A 43 -6.09 11.59 6.21
C GLN A 43 -4.63 11.84 5.82
N PRO A 44 -3.98 12.89 6.34
CA PRO A 44 -2.65 13.29 5.88
C PRO A 44 -1.56 12.28 6.24
N ASN A 45 -1.63 11.61 7.40
CA ASN A 45 -0.61 10.64 7.81
C ASN A 45 -0.73 9.33 7.03
N GLU A 46 -1.95 8.88 6.77
CA GLU A 46 -2.23 7.66 6.03
C GLU A 46 -1.80 7.81 4.56
N VAL A 47 -2.08 8.97 3.96
CA VAL A 47 -1.60 9.30 2.61
C VAL A 47 -0.08 9.41 2.59
N LEU A 48 0.55 10.12 3.54
CA LEU A 48 2.01 10.21 3.60
C LEU A 48 2.69 8.84 3.75
N ALA A 49 2.16 7.98 4.63
CA ALA A 49 2.68 6.63 4.81
C ALA A 49 2.56 5.80 3.53
N SER A 50 1.46 5.97 2.79
CA SER A 50 1.25 5.32 1.50
C SER A 50 2.18 5.86 0.41
N VAL A 51 2.32 7.19 0.31
CA VAL A 51 3.24 7.84 -0.64
C VAL A 51 4.67 7.41 -0.39
N TYR A 52 5.13 7.43 0.86
CA TYR A 52 6.47 6.98 1.24
C TYR A 52 6.76 5.52 0.79
N ARG A 53 5.73 4.68 0.78
CA ARG A 53 5.85 3.26 0.41
C ARG A 53 5.82 3.00 -1.09
N HIS A 54 4.99 3.75 -1.83
CA HIS A 54 4.65 3.42 -3.21
C HIS A 54 5.21 4.39 -4.25
N VAL A 55 5.59 5.60 -3.84
CA VAL A 55 6.04 6.65 -4.77
C VAL A 55 7.56 6.70 -4.77
N ASP A 56 8.15 6.60 -5.96
CA ASP A 56 9.60 6.58 -6.14
C ASP A 56 10.23 7.96 -5.95
N ALA A 57 9.52 9.03 -6.32
CA ALA A 57 9.99 10.40 -6.18
C ALA A 57 8.84 11.38 -5.92
N VAL A 58 9.10 12.37 -5.05
CA VAL A 58 8.15 13.42 -4.70
C VAL A 58 8.79 14.77 -4.94
N VAL A 59 8.11 15.64 -5.70
CA VAL A 59 8.41 17.07 -5.78
C VAL A 59 7.63 17.79 -4.69
N MET A 60 8.23 18.83 -4.11
CA MET A 60 7.58 19.61 -3.06
C MET A 60 6.41 20.42 -3.61
N GLY A 61 5.22 20.25 -3.02
CA GLY A 61 4.10 21.15 -3.21
C GLY A 61 4.07 22.31 -2.21
N ASN A 62 3.21 23.29 -2.45
CA ASN A 62 3.09 24.45 -1.56
C ASN A 62 2.42 24.07 -0.22
N HIS A 63 1.47 23.14 -0.21
CA HIS A 63 0.88 22.63 1.04
C HIS A 63 1.92 21.84 1.84
N ASP A 64 2.72 21.01 1.17
CA ASP A 64 3.82 20.27 1.79
C ASP A 64 4.85 21.24 2.41
N ALA A 65 5.20 22.30 1.68
CA ALA A 65 6.11 23.35 2.13
C ALA A 65 5.61 24.06 3.40
N VAL A 66 4.30 24.29 3.53
CA VAL A 66 3.72 24.83 4.76
C VAL A 66 3.88 23.86 5.93
N VAL A 67 3.52 22.59 5.72
CA VAL A 67 3.53 21.57 6.78
C VAL A 67 4.94 21.31 7.32
N CYS A 68 5.95 21.36 6.47
CA CYS A 68 7.35 21.22 6.86
C CYS A 68 8.05 22.55 7.24
N GLY A 69 7.32 23.67 7.30
CA GLY A 69 7.83 24.95 7.81
C GLY A 69 8.70 25.74 6.84
N LYS A 70 8.68 25.41 5.54
CA LYS A 70 9.41 26.12 4.48
C LYS A 70 8.59 27.23 3.83
N LEU A 71 7.28 27.27 4.06
CA LEU A 71 6.37 28.30 3.58
C LEU A 71 5.45 28.77 4.70
N MET A 72 5.18 30.07 4.78
CA MET A 72 4.25 30.62 5.75
C MET A 72 2.79 30.41 5.30
N PRO A 73 1.89 29.92 6.18
CA PRO A 73 0.46 29.75 5.85
C PRO A 73 -0.26 31.04 5.44
N SER A 74 0.30 32.22 5.78
CA SER A 74 -0.27 33.53 5.47
C SER A 74 -0.40 33.84 3.97
N ARG A 75 0.26 33.07 3.10
CA ARG A 75 0.11 33.17 1.64
C ARG A 75 -1.19 32.54 1.09
N PHE A 76 -1.90 31.77 1.91
CA PHE A 76 -3.09 31.05 1.50
C PHE A 76 -4.35 31.85 1.84
N ASN A 77 -5.42 31.65 1.07
CA ASN A 77 -6.73 32.17 1.44
C ASN A 77 -7.19 31.59 2.79
N ARG A 78 -8.14 32.27 3.46
CA ARG A 78 -8.57 31.92 4.83
C ARG A 78 -8.96 30.45 4.99
N GLN A 79 -9.64 29.87 4.01
CA GLN A 79 -10.12 28.49 4.08
C GLN A 79 -9.00 27.47 3.87
N ALA A 80 -8.19 27.65 2.82
CA ALA A 80 -7.03 26.80 2.56
C ALA A 80 -6.02 26.86 3.71
N ARG A 81 -5.84 28.05 4.30
CA ARG A 81 -5.03 28.27 5.50
C ARG A 81 -5.53 27.44 6.68
N ALA A 82 -6.83 27.48 7.00
CA ALA A 82 -7.39 26.72 8.12
C ALA A 82 -7.19 25.20 7.94
N LEU A 83 -7.39 24.70 6.72
CA LEU A 83 -7.22 23.27 6.42
C LEU A 83 -5.75 22.83 6.46
N ILE A 84 -4.81 23.66 5.98
CA ILE A 84 -3.39 23.31 6.03
C ILE A 84 -2.82 23.45 7.44
N GLU A 85 -3.29 24.41 8.25
CA GLU A 85 -2.95 24.50 9.68
C GLU A 85 -3.47 23.27 10.44
N TRP A 86 -4.73 22.88 10.21
CA TRP A 86 -5.31 21.64 10.77
C TRP A 86 -4.51 20.40 10.38
N SER A 87 -4.06 20.33 9.12
CA SER A 87 -3.23 19.24 8.60
C SER A 87 -1.86 19.26 9.27
N ALA A 88 -1.22 20.42 9.38
CA ALA A 88 0.09 20.57 10.00
C ALA A 88 0.09 20.04 11.43
N GLU A 89 -0.91 20.38 12.25
CA GLU A 89 -1.04 19.87 13.62
C GLU A 89 -1.05 18.34 13.73
N ARG A 90 -1.56 17.66 12.70
CA ARG A 90 -1.74 16.20 12.68
C ARG A 90 -0.61 15.46 11.99
N VAL A 91 0.09 16.09 11.06
CA VAL A 91 1.20 15.45 10.35
C VAL A 91 2.32 15.13 11.34
N SER A 92 2.67 13.84 11.41
CA SER A 92 3.71 13.33 12.28
C SER A 92 5.07 13.98 12.01
N ARG A 93 5.94 14.00 13.03
CA ARG A 93 7.32 14.51 12.89
C ARG A 93 8.07 13.83 11.74
N ARG A 94 7.90 12.52 11.57
CA ARG A 94 8.49 11.75 10.47
C ARG A 94 7.94 12.19 9.10
N GLY A 95 6.63 12.39 8.99
CA GLY A 95 6.00 12.93 7.78
C GLY A 95 6.52 14.32 7.41
N ARG A 96 6.64 15.22 8.39
CA ARG A 96 7.24 16.55 8.17
C ARG A 96 8.70 16.47 7.72
N ALA A 97 9.48 15.57 8.34
CA ALA A 97 10.88 15.37 7.97
C ALA A 97 10.99 14.86 6.53
N PHE A 98 10.18 13.87 6.15
CA PHE A 98 10.10 13.37 4.77
C PHE A 98 9.79 14.49 3.78
N LEU A 99 8.68 15.23 3.98
CA LEU A 99 8.32 16.35 3.10
C LEU A 99 9.41 17.41 3.00
N SER A 100 10.19 17.64 4.06
CA SER A 100 11.26 18.65 4.04
C SER A 100 12.45 18.29 3.13
N THR A 101 12.55 17.02 2.70
CA THR A 101 13.58 16.51 1.78
C THR A 101 13.18 16.59 0.30
N ALA A 102 11.90 16.81 0.00
CA ALA A 102 11.43 16.83 -1.38
C ALA A 102 12.07 18.00 -2.16
N PRO A 103 12.64 17.78 -3.36
CA PRO A 103 13.15 18.86 -4.19
C PRO A 103 12.01 19.69 -4.79
N LEU A 104 12.31 20.93 -5.20
CA LEU A 104 11.37 21.77 -5.94
C LEU A 104 11.24 21.37 -7.42
N THR A 105 12.23 20.63 -7.94
CA THR A 105 12.27 20.20 -9.35
C THR A 105 12.95 18.84 -9.43
N LEU A 106 12.40 17.95 -10.23
CA LEU A 106 12.97 16.65 -10.55
C LEU A 106 13.21 16.57 -12.07
N ARG A 107 14.35 16.02 -12.48
CA ARG A 107 14.69 15.83 -13.90
C ARG A 107 14.82 14.35 -14.20
N GLY A 108 14.13 13.91 -15.25
CA GLY A 108 14.30 12.59 -15.86
C GLY A 108 14.97 12.73 -17.22
N GLU A 109 15.17 11.60 -17.90
CA GLU A 109 15.67 11.59 -19.27
C GLU A 109 14.59 12.08 -20.23
N GLY A 110 14.75 13.28 -20.79
CA GLY A 110 13.80 13.87 -21.73
C GLY A 110 12.59 14.57 -21.09
N PHE A 111 12.54 14.72 -19.76
CA PHE A 111 11.44 15.40 -19.09
C PHE A 111 11.79 16.06 -17.76
N VAL A 112 10.99 17.06 -17.36
CA VAL A 112 11.11 17.75 -16.06
C VAL A 112 9.79 17.66 -15.30
N CYS A 113 9.87 17.55 -13.98
CA CYS A 113 8.73 17.57 -13.07
C CYS A 113 8.88 18.72 -12.08
N VAL A 114 7.83 19.54 -11.93
CA VAL A 114 7.72 20.63 -10.95
C VAL A 114 6.28 20.71 -10.46
N HIS A 115 6.04 21.23 -9.25
CA HIS A 115 4.67 21.33 -8.73
C HIS A 115 3.82 22.37 -9.48
N GLY A 116 4.32 23.61 -9.60
CA GLY A 116 3.69 24.70 -10.34
C GLY A 116 4.49 25.07 -11.59
N GLU A 117 4.93 26.32 -11.66
CA GLU A 117 5.77 26.87 -12.74
C GLU A 117 7.28 26.59 -12.54
N LEU A 118 8.02 26.33 -13.62
CA LEU A 118 9.44 25.92 -13.58
C LEU A 118 10.45 27.07 -13.51
N GLY A 119 10.15 28.26 -14.03
CA GLY A 119 11.08 29.40 -14.02
C GLY A 119 11.33 29.94 -12.61
N LYS A 120 10.33 29.86 -11.72
CA LYS A 120 10.47 30.15 -10.29
C LYS A 120 9.77 29.08 -9.42
N PRO A 121 10.34 27.87 -9.28
CA PRO A 121 9.67 26.74 -8.63
C PRO A 121 9.20 27.00 -7.20
N ALA A 122 9.99 27.77 -6.42
CA ALA A 122 9.66 28.12 -5.03
C ALA A 122 8.47 29.10 -4.89
N ALA A 123 8.03 29.74 -5.98
CA ALA A 123 6.87 30.62 -5.97
C ALA A 123 5.55 29.85 -6.07
N PHE A 124 5.58 28.62 -6.62
CA PHE A 124 4.39 27.82 -6.89
C PHE A 124 3.33 28.61 -7.69
N ASN A 125 3.75 29.31 -8.74
CA ASN A 125 2.79 30.01 -9.60
C ASN A 125 1.93 28.99 -10.35
N TYR A 126 0.65 29.34 -10.55
CA TYR A 126 -0.25 28.55 -11.37
C TYR A 126 0.10 28.69 -12.85
N LEU A 127 -0.21 27.63 -13.61
CA LEU A 127 -0.23 27.63 -15.08
C LEU A 127 -1.64 27.24 -15.52
N VAL A 128 -2.44 28.25 -15.86
CA VAL A 128 -3.84 28.13 -16.32
C VAL A 128 -3.98 28.73 -17.71
N GLU A 129 -3.30 29.84 -17.97
CA GLU A 129 -3.36 30.56 -19.25
C GLU A 129 -2.03 30.45 -20.03
N PRO A 130 -2.06 30.50 -21.38
CA PRO A 130 -0.87 30.31 -22.20
C PRO A 130 0.27 31.31 -21.91
N ASN A 131 -0.05 32.55 -21.54
CA ASN A 131 0.96 33.58 -21.22
C ASN A 131 1.74 33.27 -19.93
N GLU A 132 1.15 32.53 -18.99
CA GLU A 132 1.79 32.14 -17.73
C GLU A 132 2.89 31.08 -17.96
N THR A 133 2.86 30.38 -19.11
CA THR A 133 3.81 29.30 -19.42
C THR A 133 5.18 29.78 -19.89
N LEU A 134 5.33 31.07 -20.26
CA LEU A 134 6.57 31.62 -20.83
C LEU A 134 7.80 31.37 -19.95
N PRO A 135 7.78 31.65 -18.62
CA PRO A 135 8.93 31.38 -17.76
C PRO A 135 9.29 29.89 -17.69
N THR A 136 8.30 29.00 -17.80
CA THR A 136 8.53 27.55 -17.80
C THR A 136 9.23 27.10 -19.08
N TRP A 137 8.83 27.64 -20.23
CA TRP A 137 9.45 27.30 -21.51
C TRP A 137 10.92 27.73 -21.60
N GLU A 138 11.25 28.87 -21.00
CA GLU A 138 12.61 29.45 -21.01
C GLU A 138 13.54 28.75 -20.01
N ALA A 139 13.00 28.12 -18.96
CA ALA A 139 13.77 27.50 -17.89
C ALA A 139 14.38 26.13 -18.23
N THR A 140 14.02 25.54 -19.36
CA THR A 140 14.52 24.22 -19.78
C THR A 140 14.36 24.05 -21.29
N GLU A 141 15.18 23.20 -21.91
CA GLU A 141 15.04 22.81 -23.31
C GLU A 141 14.31 21.46 -23.48
N GLU A 142 14.07 20.76 -22.37
CA GLU A 142 13.40 19.46 -22.36
C GLU A 142 12.06 19.49 -23.11
N PRO A 143 11.74 18.44 -23.88
CA PRO A 143 10.53 18.40 -24.71
C PRO A 143 9.26 18.23 -23.86
N LEU A 144 9.38 17.69 -22.65
CA LEU A 144 8.23 17.37 -21.80
C LEU A 144 8.40 17.92 -20.38
N ILE A 145 7.39 18.63 -19.90
CA ILE A 145 7.38 19.23 -18.56
C ILE A 145 6.07 18.86 -17.89
N PHE A 146 6.12 18.15 -16.78
CA PHE A 146 4.97 17.80 -15.98
C PHE A 146 4.77 18.77 -14.82
N VAL A 147 3.54 19.26 -14.68
CA VAL A 147 3.11 20.20 -13.65
C VAL A 147 1.81 19.74 -12.98
N GLY A 148 1.49 20.32 -11.83
CA GLY A 148 0.23 20.13 -11.11
C GLY A 148 -0.33 21.47 -10.63
N HIS A 149 -0.62 21.56 -9.34
CA HIS A 149 -0.97 22.77 -8.57
C HIS A 149 -2.32 23.42 -8.93
N SER A 150 -2.63 23.64 -10.21
CA SER A 150 -3.92 24.23 -10.63
C SER A 150 -5.10 23.27 -10.42
N HIS A 151 -4.83 21.96 -10.43
CA HIS A 151 -5.81 20.87 -10.40
C HIS A 151 -6.69 20.80 -11.67
N HIS A 152 -6.23 21.40 -12.78
CA HIS A 152 -6.88 21.35 -14.08
C HIS A 152 -6.05 20.49 -15.03
N ALA A 153 -6.54 19.29 -15.36
CA ALA A 153 -5.82 18.45 -16.31
C ALA A 153 -5.89 19.06 -17.72
N GLY A 154 -4.76 19.08 -18.41
CA GLY A 154 -4.65 19.63 -19.75
C GLY A 154 -3.19 19.79 -20.15
N LEU A 155 -2.94 20.41 -21.30
CA LEU A 155 -1.58 20.69 -21.73
C LEU A 155 -1.46 21.98 -22.51
N PHE A 156 -0.23 22.49 -22.58
CA PHE A 156 0.17 23.53 -23.51
C PHE A 156 1.22 22.95 -24.46
N VAL A 157 1.04 23.19 -25.75
CA VAL A 157 2.01 22.80 -26.79
C VAL A 157 2.66 24.03 -27.40
N ARG A 158 3.98 23.96 -27.60
CA ARG A 158 4.75 25.00 -28.28
C ARG A 158 5.57 24.33 -29.40
N GLY A 159 5.28 24.72 -30.65
CA GLY A 159 6.01 24.27 -31.83
C GLY A 159 6.90 25.36 -32.42
N ALA A 160 7.24 25.25 -33.71
CA ALA A 160 8.14 26.16 -34.41
C ALA A 160 7.68 27.64 -34.43
N SER A 161 6.38 27.92 -34.30
CA SER A 161 5.86 29.29 -34.19
C SER A 161 6.32 30.01 -32.92
N GLY A 162 6.76 29.26 -31.91
CA GLY A 162 7.11 29.79 -30.60
C GLY A 162 5.90 30.26 -29.77
N THR A 163 4.68 30.19 -30.29
CA THR A 163 3.46 30.55 -29.56
C THR A 163 2.92 29.33 -28.80
N PRO A 164 2.65 29.43 -27.48
CA PRO A 164 2.01 28.36 -26.73
C PRO A 164 0.50 28.25 -27.06
N HIS A 165 0.01 27.03 -27.25
CA HIS A 165 -1.40 26.74 -27.48
C HIS A 165 -1.93 25.79 -26.39
N PRO A 166 -3.06 26.11 -25.72
CA PRO A 166 -3.70 25.20 -24.78
C PRO A 166 -4.48 24.12 -25.53
N LEU A 167 -4.45 22.89 -25.02
CA LEU A 167 -5.21 21.75 -25.53
C LEU A 167 -5.90 21.01 -24.37
N PRO A 168 -7.04 20.35 -24.64
CA PRO A 168 -7.73 19.53 -23.65
C PRO A 168 -6.87 18.34 -23.19
N PRO A 169 -7.20 17.70 -22.05
CA PRO A 169 -6.50 16.53 -21.53
C PRO A 169 -6.77 15.26 -22.36
N GLU A 170 -6.16 15.20 -23.54
CA GLU A 170 -6.25 14.09 -24.49
C GLU A 170 -4.91 13.35 -24.61
N ASP A 171 -4.97 12.05 -24.85
CA ASP A 171 -3.80 11.22 -25.08
C ASP A 171 -3.05 11.69 -26.33
N PHE A 172 -1.72 11.80 -26.25
CA PHE A 172 -0.91 12.26 -27.36
C PHE A 172 0.46 11.57 -27.41
N VAL A 173 1.03 11.53 -28.61
CA VAL A 173 2.41 11.14 -28.87
C VAL A 173 3.22 12.43 -29.01
N LEU A 174 4.41 12.48 -28.43
CA LEU A 174 5.30 13.63 -28.60
C LEU A 174 5.74 13.69 -30.06
N GLU A 175 5.59 14.87 -30.65
CA GLU A 175 6.02 15.15 -32.02
C GLU A 175 7.39 15.84 -32.02
N GLU A 176 8.23 15.46 -32.97
CA GLU A 176 9.55 16.07 -33.14
C GLU A 176 9.43 17.58 -33.40
N GLY A 177 10.28 18.37 -32.73
CA GLY A 177 10.26 19.83 -32.80
C GLY A 177 9.13 20.51 -32.03
N LYS A 178 8.31 19.77 -31.28
CA LYS A 178 7.33 20.33 -30.33
C LYS A 178 7.74 20.09 -28.88
N ARG A 179 7.29 20.99 -28.01
CA ARG A 179 7.48 20.92 -26.56
C ARG A 179 6.13 21.02 -25.84
N TYR A 180 6.02 20.35 -24.70
CA TYR A 180 4.76 20.13 -24.01
C TYR A 180 4.91 20.44 -22.51
N ILE A 181 4.00 21.26 -21.99
CA ILE A 181 3.73 21.38 -20.54
C ILE A 181 2.44 20.62 -20.28
N VAL A 182 2.49 19.57 -19.51
CA VAL A 182 1.36 18.70 -19.18
C VAL A 182 0.98 18.91 -17.72
N ASN A 183 -0.21 19.46 -17.49
CA ASN A 183 -0.80 19.48 -16.16
C ASN A 183 -1.54 18.15 -15.93
N VAL A 184 -1.07 17.37 -14.95
CA VAL A 184 -1.61 16.02 -14.72
C VAL A 184 -2.96 16.01 -14.00
N GLY A 185 -3.49 17.19 -13.66
CA GLY A 185 -4.69 17.34 -12.86
C GLY A 185 -4.42 17.08 -11.38
N SER A 186 -5.45 16.62 -10.67
CA SER A 186 -5.36 16.33 -9.24
C SER A 186 -5.97 14.98 -8.91
N VAL A 187 -5.25 14.20 -8.10
CA VAL A 187 -5.75 12.95 -7.55
C VAL A 187 -6.85 13.23 -6.52
N GLY A 188 -6.59 14.12 -5.57
CA GLY A 188 -7.42 14.29 -4.39
C GLY A 188 -8.45 15.41 -4.46
N TYR A 189 -8.27 16.39 -5.35
CA TYR A 189 -9.11 17.58 -5.42
C TYR A 189 -9.22 18.18 -6.84
N PRO A 190 -9.73 17.45 -7.85
CA PRO A 190 -9.86 17.95 -9.22
C PRO A 190 -10.76 19.20 -9.31
N ARG A 191 -10.39 20.17 -10.16
CA ARG A 191 -11.08 21.48 -10.30
C ARG A 191 -11.62 21.78 -11.70
N ASP A 192 -11.35 20.90 -12.66
CA ASP A 192 -11.76 21.03 -14.07
C ASP A 192 -13.19 20.58 -14.38
N GLY A 193 -13.96 20.22 -13.37
CA GLY A 193 -15.37 19.84 -13.52
C GLY A 193 -15.62 18.33 -13.63
N ASP A 194 -14.57 17.53 -13.85
CA ASP A 194 -14.65 16.07 -13.70
C ASP A 194 -14.25 15.68 -12.27
N PRO A 195 -15.14 15.06 -11.49
CA PRO A 195 -14.86 14.75 -10.08
C PRO A 195 -13.95 13.52 -9.89
N ARG A 196 -13.61 12.80 -10.96
CA ARG A 196 -12.71 11.65 -10.88
C ARG A 196 -11.27 12.11 -10.64
N ALA A 197 -10.54 11.32 -9.86
CA ALA A 197 -9.11 11.52 -9.64
C ALA A 197 -8.36 11.53 -10.98
N SER A 198 -7.43 12.45 -11.17
CA SER A 198 -6.67 12.61 -12.41
C SER A 198 -5.18 12.38 -12.21
N TYR A 199 -4.55 11.72 -13.19
CA TYR A 199 -3.11 11.54 -13.29
C TYR A 199 -2.72 11.24 -14.74
N CYS A 200 -1.42 11.17 -15.05
CA CYS A 200 -0.92 10.80 -16.37
C CYS A 200 -0.04 9.55 -16.34
N LEU A 201 -0.10 8.74 -17.40
CA LEU A 201 0.90 7.74 -17.71
C LEU A 201 1.80 8.26 -18.83
N TYR A 202 3.11 8.16 -18.64
CA TYR A 202 4.10 8.48 -19.66
C TYR A 202 4.92 7.24 -20.00
N ASP A 203 4.85 6.81 -21.26
CA ASP A 203 5.72 5.77 -21.79
C ASP A 203 6.88 6.43 -22.52
N SER A 204 8.08 6.34 -21.95
CA SER A 204 9.27 6.99 -22.50
C SER A 204 9.85 6.29 -23.74
N GLU A 205 9.48 5.02 -23.98
CA GLU A 205 9.94 4.32 -25.19
C GLU A 205 9.06 4.71 -26.38
N GLU A 206 7.75 4.69 -26.17
CA GLU A 206 6.77 5.06 -27.20
C GLU A 206 6.55 6.57 -27.32
N GLN A 207 7.13 7.36 -26.40
CA GLN A 207 6.94 8.81 -26.30
C GLN A 207 5.45 9.21 -26.24
N VAL A 208 4.65 8.47 -25.45
CA VAL A 208 3.20 8.67 -25.33
C VAL A 208 2.81 9.11 -23.93
N VAL A 209 2.01 10.17 -23.84
CA VAL A 209 1.35 10.61 -22.61
C VAL A 209 -0.13 10.26 -22.69
N ARG A 210 -0.65 9.62 -21.64
CA ARG A 210 -2.06 9.25 -21.52
C ARG A 210 -2.69 9.85 -20.27
N PHE A 211 -3.79 10.56 -20.43
CA PHE A 211 -4.54 11.12 -19.31
C PHE A 211 -5.46 10.05 -18.73
N ARG A 212 -5.53 10.00 -17.40
CA ARG A 212 -6.30 9.01 -16.67
C ARG A 212 -7.29 9.70 -15.75
N ARG A 213 -8.49 9.13 -15.68
CA ARG A 213 -9.57 9.54 -14.77
C ARG A 213 -10.09 8.33 -14.04
N VAL A 214 -9.99 8.35 -12.72
CA VAL A 214 -10.33 7.22 -11.85
C VAL A 214 -11.44 7.63 -10.88
N ALA A 215 -12.57 6.94 -10.96
CA ALA A 215 -13.64 7.12 -9.98
C ALA A 215 -13.19 6.57 -8.62
N PHE A 216 -13.59 7.24 -7.54
CA PHE A 216 -13.29 6.81 -6.18
C PHE A 216 -14.51 6.98 -5.27
N ASP A 217 -14.44 6.39 -4.09
CA ASP A 217 -15.53 6.35 -3.13
C ASP A 217 -15.66 7.70 -2.38
N TYR A 218 -16.58 8.53 -2.86
CA TYR A 218 -16.93 9.81 -2.21
C TYR A 218 -17.64 9.62 -0.87
N ASP A 219 -18.36 8.53 -0.66
CA ASP A 219 -19.03 8.25 0.62
C ASP A 219 -18.00 7.94 1.71
N ALA A 220 -16.97 7.15 1.37
CA ALA A 220 -15.82 6.94 2.25
C ALA A 220 -15.13 8.27 2.58
N LEU A 221 -14.92 9.15 1.60
CA LEU A 221 -14.33 10.48 1.84
C LEU A 221 -15.20 11.33 2.78
N ARG A 222 -16.53 11.37 2.58
CA ARG A 222 -17.48 12.06 3.46
C ARG A 222 -17.42 11.54 4.88
N MET A 223 -17.37 10.22 5.04
CA MET A 223 -17.28 9.59 6.36
C MET A 223 -16.01 10.02 7.10
N GLU A 224 -14.86 10.05 6.41
CA GLU A 224 -13.59 10.46 7.02
C GLU A 224 -13.55 11.96 7.32
N ILE A 225 -14.09 12.82 6.44
CA ILE A 225 -14.26 14.26 6.70
C ILE A 225 -15.15 14.49 7.94
N LYS A 226 -16.24 13.73 8.06
CA LYS A 226 -17.13 13.81 9.22
C LYS A 226 -16.44 13.38 10.51
N LYS A 227 -15.68 12.28 10.49
CA LYS A 227 -14.88 11.82 11.64
C LYS A 227 -13.83 12.84 12.05
N ALA A 228 -13.24 13.54 11.08
CA ALA A 228 -12.24 14.57 11.29
C ALA A 228 -12.82 15.91 11.78
N GLY A 229 -14.15 16.08 11.77
CA GLY A 229 -14.82 17.34 12.14
C GLY A 229 -14.61 18.47 11.13
N LEU A 230 -14.38 18.13 9.85
CA LEU A 230 -14.01 19.07 8.79
C LEU A 230 -15.16 19.45 7.84
N GLN A 231 -16.41 19.07 8.15
CA GLN A 231 -17.54 19.13 7.21
C GLN A 231 -17.71 20.50 6.53
N GLU A 232 -17.74 21.58 7.32
CA GLU A 232 -17.91 22.94 6.78
C GLU A 232 -16.68 23.43 6.03
N MET A 233 -15.48 23.08 6.51
CA MET A 233 -14.23 23.53 5.89
C MET A 233 -13.95 22.79 4.57
N SER A 234 -14.35 21.53 4.45
CA SER A 234 -14.13 20.69 3.27
C SER A 234 -15.28 20.76 2.25
N ARG A 235 -16.23 21.70 2.38
CA ARG A 235 -17.31 21.89 1.39
C ARG A 235 -16.82 21.98 -0.07
N PRO A 236 -15.77 22.75 -0.40
CA PRO A 236 -15.29 22.82 -1.79
C PRO A 236 -14.84 21.47 -2.36
N LEU A 237 -14.35 20.57 -1.50
CA LEU A 237 -13.98 19.21 -1.87
C LEU A 237 -15.21 18.30 -2.04
N LEU A 238 -16.24 18.48 -1.18
CA LEU A 238 -17.47 17.68 -1.19
C LEU A 238 -18.52 18.11 -2.22
N ASP A 239 -18.56 19.40 -2.56
CA ASP A 239 -19.51 19.97 -3.53
C ASP A 239 -19.24 19.46 -4.96
N ARG A 240 -18.08 18.81 -5.17
CA ARG A 240 -17.70 18.14 -6.42
C ARG A 240 -18.27 16.73 -6.53
N ASP A 241 -18.92 16.18 -5.51
CA ASP A 241 -19.44 14.82 -5.56
C ASP A 241 -20.49 14.64 -6.68
N PRO A 242 -20.27 13.73 -7.64
CA PRO A 242 -21.22 13.48 -8.72
C PRO A 242 -22.59 13.00 -8.23
N VAL A 243 -22.70 12.43 -7.03
CA VAL A 243 -23.98 12.05 -6.42
C VAL A 243 -24.81 13.27 -6.04
N LEU A 244 -24.20 14.36 -5.59
CA LEU A 244 -24.92 15.63 -5.33
C LEU A 244 -25.33 16.34 -6.63
N LEU A 245 -24.64 16.05 -7.73
CA LEU A 245 -24.96 16.59 -9.06
C LEU A 245 -26.04 15.77 -9.79
N ARG A 246 -26.42 14.59 -9.27
CA ARG A 246 -27.45 13.73 -9.86
C ARG A 246 -28.78 13.94 -9.12
N GLN A 247 -29.84 14.22 -9.88
CA GLN A 247 -31.18 14.02 -9.36
C GLN A 247 -31.40 12.52 -9.11
N PRO A 248 -31.94 12.12 -7.95
CA PRO A 248 -32.37 10.76 -7.68
C PRO A 248 -33.23 10.21 -8.84
N VAL A 249 -33.06 8.93 -9.20
CA VAL A 249 -33.81 8.31 -10.31
C VAL A 249 -35.33 8.47 -10.15
N ARG A 250 -35.83 8.44 -8.91
CA ARG A 250 -37.25 8.70 -8.57
C ARG A 250 -37.75 10.12 -8.91
N GLU A 251 -36.83 11.08 -9.03
CA GLU A 251 -37.10 12.48 -9.37
C GLU A 251 -36.84 12.73 -10.86
N GLN A 252 -36.07 11.87 -11.53
CA GLN A 252 -35.83 11.90 -12.98
C GLN A 252 -36.90 11.15 -13.78
N LEU A 253 -37.51 10.12 -13.17
CA LEU A 253 -38.60 9.38 -13.76
C LEU A 253 -39.91 9.93 -13.21
N GLY A 254 -40.78 10.43 -14.09
CA GLY A 254 -42.21 10.58 -13.82
C GLY A 254 -42.86 9.21 -13.72
N PHE A 255 -42.45 8.40 -12.72
CA PHE A 255 -43.09 7.13 -12.45
C PHE A 255 -44.41 7.41 -11.74
N ASP A 256 -45.44 7.61 -12.55
CA ASP A 256 -46.83 7.63 -12.14
C ASP A 256 -47.33 6.18 -12.06
N PRO A 257 -47.68 5.64 -10.87
CA PRO A 257 -48.26 4.31 -10.76
C PRO A 257 -49.72 4.25 -11.23
N SER A 258 -50.29 5.37 -11.67
CA SER A 258 -51.60 5.46 -12.32
C SER A 258 -51.35 5.77 -13.81
N GLU A 259 -51.92 5.11 -14.82
CA GLU A 259 -53.20 4.44 -14.98
C GLU A 259 -53.15 3.34 -16.07
N THR A 260 -54.18 2.49 -16.05
CA THR A 260 -54.76 1.68 -17.15
C THR A 260 -54.02 0.43 -17.67
N GLU A 261 -54.72 -0.70 -17.56
CA GLU A 261 -54.39 -2.08 -17.97
C GLU A 261 -54.05 -2.29 -19.46
N ALA A 262 -53.82 -1.25 -20.26
CA ALA A 262 -53.69 -1.37 -21.72
C ALA A 262 -52.26 -1.69 -22.22
N HIS A 263 -51.23 -1.70 -21.37
CA HIS A 263 -49.83 -1.88 -21.80
C HIS A 263 -49.02 -2.86 -20.93
N MET A 264 -49.53 -4.08 -20.72
CA MET A 264 -48.75 -5.16 -20.11
C MET A 264 -47.94 -5.93 -21.18
N ALA A 265 -46.64 -6.14 -20.91
CA ALA A 265 -45.79 -6.99 -21.72
C ALA A 265 -46.26 -8.46 -21.66
N SER A 266 -46.53 -9.07 -22.82
CA SER A 266 -46.90 -10.48 -22.89
C SER A 266 -45.65 -11.39 -22.84
N GLY A 267 -45.77 -12.55 -22.18
CA GLY A 267 -44.68 -13.53 -22.08
C GLY A 267 -43.77 -13.39 -20.84
N VAL A 268 -44.12 -12.52 -19.89
CA VAL A 268 -43.37 -12.38 -18.63
C VAL A 268 -43.92 -13.34 -17.59
N THR A 269 -43.03 -14.06 -16.90
CA THR A 269 -43.42 -14.95 -15.80
C THR A 269 -43.65 -14.10 -14.55
N GLU A 270 -44.91 -13.92 -14.18
CA GLU A 270 -45.35 -13.27 -12.95
C GLU A 270 -45.20 -14.23 -11.76
N SER A 271 -43.98 -14.41 -11.26
CA SER A 271 -43.71 -14.58 -9.82
C SER A 271 -42.29 -15.06 -9.56
N LEU A 272 -41.63 -14.37 -8.65
CA LEU A 272 -40.58 -14.93 -7.81
C LEU A 272 -41.18 -15.03 -6.41
N ASP A 273 -41.69 -16.21 -6.03
CA ASP A 273 -42.13 -16.44 -4.66
C ASP A 273 -40.91 -16.46 -3.72
N LEU A 274 -40.64 -15.31 -3.10
CA LEU A 274 -39.58 -15.10 -2.11
C LEU A 274 -39.67 -16.06 -0.91
N GLN A 275 -40.81 -16.74 -0.69
CA GLN A 275 -40.92 -17.76 0.36
C GLN A 275 -40.25 -19.09 -0.02
N ASN A 276 -40.13 -19.42 -1.32
CA ASN A 276 -39.46 -20.65 -1.77
C ASN A 276 -37.93 -20.59 -1.63
N LEU A 277 -37.32 -19.41 -1.80
CA LEU A 277 -35.90 -19.17 -1.55
C LEU A 277 -35.52 -19.35 -0.06
N ARG A 278 -36.40 -18.95 0.87
CA ARG A 278 -36.20 -19.16 2.31
C ARG A 278 -36.26 -20.64 2.72
N ARG A 279 -37.07 -21.47 2.05
CA ARG A 279 -37.17 -22.92 2.32
C ARG A 279 -35.93 -23.69 1.85
N SER A 280 -35.35 -23.30 0.71
CA SER A 280 -34.08 -23.85 0.20
C SER A 280 -32.92 -23.61 1.19
N ASN A 281 -32.77 -22.38 1.69
CA ASN A 281 -31.71 -22.02 2.64
C ASN A 281 -31.80 -22.74 3.99
N ARG A 282 -33.01 -23.12 4.45
CA ARG A 282 -33.18 -23.91 5.68
C ARG A 282 -32.75 -25.37 5.53
N ARG A 283 -32.91 -25.96 4.34
CA ARG A 283 -32.47 -27.35 4.06
C ARG A 283 -30.94 -27.45 4.04
N TRP A 284 -30.26 -26.49 3.40
CA TRP A 284 -28.80 -26.43 3.37
C TRP A 284 -28.16 -26.15 4.74
N ARG A 285 -28.80 -25.31 5.57
CA ARG A 285 -28.36 -25.07 6.96
C ARG A 285 -28.46 -26.31 7.86
N LYS A 286 -29.50 -27.14 7.70
CA LYS A 286 -29.65 -28.39 8.49
C LYS A 286 -28.63 -29.46 8.06
N ALA A 287 -28.29 -29.54 6.77
CA ALA A 287 -27.25 -30.43 6.26
C ALA A 287 -25.85 -30.03 6.78
N ALA A 288 -25.54 -28.73 6.84
CA ALA A 288 -24.27 -28.23 7.35
C ALA A 288 -24.08 -28.46 8.87
N VAL A 289 -25.15 -28.32 9.66
CA VAL A 289 -25.09 -28.57 11.12
C VAL A 289 -24.97 -30.06 11.45
N GLY A 290 -25.61 -30.95 10.67
CA GLY A 290 -25.46 -32.40 10.82
C GLY A 290 -24.05 -32.91 10.52
N GLY A 291 -23.38 -32.33 9.51
CA GLY A 291 -21.99 -32.66 9.17
C GLY A 291 -20.96 -32.21 10.22
N LEU A 292 -21.21 -31.09 10.89
CA LEU A 292 -20.30 -30.54 11.92
C LEU A 292 -20.35 -31.34 13.25
N LEU A 293 -21.49 -31.90 13.61
CA LEU A 293 -21.64 -32.70 14.83
C LEU A 293 -20.98 -34.10 14.71
N LEU A 294 -20.91 -34.66 13.50
CA LEU A 294 -20.25 -35.95 13.25
C LEU A 294 -18.72 -35.83 13.29
N ALA A 295 -18.16 -34.68 12.89
CA ALA A 295 -16.73 -34.41 12.93
C ALA A 295 -16.22 -34.09 14.35
N ALA A 296 -17.04 -33.47 15.19
CA ALA A 296 -16.70 -33.14 16.57
C ALA A 296 -16.63 -34.37 17.50
N LEU A 297 -17.33 -35.46 17.18
CA LEU A 297 -17.30 -36.70 17.97
C LEU A 297 -16.04 -37.56 17.71
N MET A 298 -15.37 -37.39 16.57
CA MET A 298 -14.23 -38.23 16.14
C MET A 298 -12.85 -37.68 16.55
N ALA A 299 -12.76 -36.44 17.05
CA ALA A 299 -11.50 -35.79 17.40
C ALA A 299 -11.23 -35.66 18.92
N GLY A 300 -12.10 -36.25 19.75
CA GLY A 300 -12.10 -36.09 21.22
C GLY A 300 -11.16 -37.01 22.02
N VAL A 301 -10.25 -37.75 21.39
CA VAL A 301 -9.34 -38.68 22.10
C VAL A 301 -7.91 -38.55 21.58
N ALA A 302 -7.16 -37.58 22.10
CA ALA A 302 -5.69 -37.64 22.17
C ALA A 302 -5.11 -36.50 23.05
N THR A 303 -5.02 -36.80 24.34
CA THR A 303 -3.93 -36.48 25.28
C THR A 303 -3.60 -35.02 25.66
N ALA A 304 -3.84 -34.77 26.94
CA ALA A 304 -3.21 -33.79 27.81
C ALA A 304 -1.75 -34.17 28.17
N VAL A 305 -1.09 -33.31 28.98
CA VAL A 305 0.24 -33.43 29.65
C VAL A 305 1.36 -32.82 28.77
N VAL A 306 2.04 -31.70 29.13
CA VAL A 306 2.95 -31.45 30.27
C VAL A 306 3.10 -29.93 30.56
N LEU A 307 3.21 -29.60 31.85
CA LEU A 307 3.60 -28.32 32.48
C LEU A 307 5.11 -28.30 32.87
N HIS A 308 5.84 -27.21 32.61
CA HIS A 308 6.86 -26.57 33.50
C HIS A 308 7.53 -25.37 32.77
N LYS A 309 7.54 -24.11 33.24
CA LYS A 309 8.14 -23.39 34.39
C LYS A 309 9.64 -23.04 34.30
N SER A 310 9.89 -21.72 34.20
CA SER A 310 11.07 -20.91 34.62
C SER A 310 12.40 -21.13 33.85
N THR A 311 13.32 -20.18 33.67
CA THR A 311 13.68 -18.94 34.41
C THR A 311 14.26 -17.87 33.46
N SER A 312 14.03 -16.63 33.84
CA SER A 312 14.67 -15.38 33.40
C SER A 312 16.20 -15.38 33.58
N GLY A 313 16.91 -14.96 32.54
CA GLY A 313 18.30 -14.48 32.60
C GLY A 313 18.37 -13.14 31.87
N GLU A 314 18.53 -12.06 32.61
CA GLU A 314 18.83 -10.73 32.08
C GLU A 314 20.23 -10.74 31.46
N ALA A 315 20.33 -10.27 30.22
CA ALA A 315 21.60 -9.87 29.61
C ALA A 315 21.50 -8.38 29.31
N ALA A 316 22.36 -7.60 29.98
CA ALA A 316 22.51 -6.16 29.82
C ALA A 316 22.89 -5.80 28.38
N TYR A 317 22.22 -4.79 27.82
CA TYR A 317 22.58 -4.21 26.52
C TYR A 317 23.73 -3.20 26.67
N PRO A 318 24.70 -3.17 25.73
CA PRO A 318 25.72 -2.12 25.70
C PRO A 318 25.09 -0.77 25.30
N ALA A 319 25.57 0.29 25.96
CA ALA A 319 25.25 1.67 25.63
C ALA A 319 26.00 2.10 24.36
N ASP A 320 25.35 2.00 23.21
CA ASP A 320 25.33 3.02 22.15
C ASP A 320 24.62 2.48 20.89
N PRO A 321 23.78 3.29 20.22
CA PRO A 321 23.04 2.85 19.04
C PRO A 321 23.93 2.91 17.78
N LEU A 322 24.20 1.73 17.19
CA LEU A 322 24.58 1.63 15.77
C LEU A 322 23.36 1.93 14.87
N PRO A 323 23.56 2.46 13.65
CA PRO A 323 22.51 3.08 12.84
C PRO A 323 21.47 2.06 12.38
N VAL A 324 20.21 2.33 12.70
CA VAL A 324 19.07 1.53 12.26
C VAL A 324 18.69 1.95 10.85
N GLN A 325 19.04 1.13 9.85
CA GLN A 325 18.27 1.06 8.61
C GLN A 325 16.90 0.46 8.95
N GLU A 326 15.85 1.30 9.00
CA GLU A 326 14.47 0.81 9.12
C GLU A 326 14.04 0.24 7.74
N ALA A 327 13.88 -1.08 7.70
CA ALA A 327 13.37 -1.80 6.52
C ALA A 327 11.93 -1.37 6.20
N VAL A 328 11.66 -1.22 4.90
CA VAL A 328 10.36 -0.87 4.30
C VAL A 328 9.30 -1.93 4.65
N VAL A 329 8.12 -1.48 5.12
CA VAL A 329 6.95 -2.34 5.41
C VAL A 329 5.91 -2.17 4.29
N PRO A 330 5.49 -3.21 3.55
CA PRO A 330 4.42 -3.19 2.52
C PRO A 330 2.99 -2.90 3.05
N SER A 331 2.04 -2.58 2.15
CA SER A 331 0.73 -1.93 2.39
C SER A 331 -0.51 -2.79 2.56
N ASP A 332 -0.43 -4.10 2.70
CA ASP A 332 -1.62 -4.91 2.47
C ASP A 332 -2.21 -5.44 3.78
N ILE A 333 -3.39 -4.91 4.18
CA ILE A 333 -4.21 -5.52 5.26
C ILE A 333 -4.95 -6.80 4.77
N LEU A 334 -4.66 -7.30 3.56
CA LEU A 334 -5.09 -8.63 3.10
C LEU A 334 -3.94 -9.47 2.52
N GLY A 335 -2.69 -9.10 2.81
CA GLY A 335 -1.49 -9.73 2.27
C GLY A 335 -0.64 -10.47 3.30
N ASN A 336 0.46 -11.03 2.80
CA ASN A 336 1.52 -11.63 3.59
C ASN A 336 2.33 -10.56 4.34
N LEU A 337 2.30 -10.60 5.67
CA LEU A 337 3.12 -9.81 6.59
C LEU A 337 4.59 -10.25 6.58
N LEU A 338 5.11 -10.83 5.49
CA LEU A 338 6.52 -11.14 5.32
C LEU A 338 6.93 -10.62 3.95
N PRO A 339 8.05 -9.88 3.83
CA PRO A 339 8.54 -9.50 2.51
C PRO A 339 8.90 -10.76 1.71
N PRO A 340 8.64 -10.78 0.38
CA PRO A 340 8.97 -11.93 -0.45
C PRO A 340 10.47 -12.22 -0.37
N LEU A 341 10.84 -13.50 -0.52
CA LEU A 341 12.25 -13.87 -0.64
C LEU A 341 12.82 -13.23 -1.93
N PRO A 342 14.00 -12.60 -1.85
CA PRO A 342 14.61 -11.94 -3.00
C PRO A 342 14.99 -12.95 -4.07
N ALA A 343 15.02 -12.54 -5.33
CA ALA A 343 15.39 -13.42 -6.44
C ALA A 343 16.88 -13.85 -6.42
N ALA A 344 17.73 -13.08 -5.74
CA ALA A 344 19.15 -13.36 -5.54
C ALA A 344 19.65 -12.76 -4.21
N LEU A 345 20.79 -13.25 -3.71
CA LEU A 345 21.53 -12.62 -2.61
C LEU A 345 22.45 -11.55 -3.19
N THR A 346 22.25 -10.30 -2.80
CA THR A 346 23.18 -9.20 -3.08
C THR A 346 24.09 -9.01 -1.87
N GLU A 347 25.40 -9.13 -2.05
CA GLU A 347 26.41 -8.81 -1.02
C GLU A 347 26.19 -9.50 0.35
N SER A 348 25.69 -10.74 0.35
CA SER A 348 25.34 -11.50 1.56
C SER A 348 24.21 -10.87 2.40
N VAL A 349 23.45 -9.93 1.85
CA VAL A 349 22.28 -9.34 2.49
C VAL A 349 21.02 -9.97 1.92
N LEU A 350 20.09 -10.35 2.79
CA LEU A 350 18.72 -10.66 2.41
C LEU A 350 17.89 -9.39 2.62
N PRO A 351 17.48 -8.65 1.57
CA PRO A 351 16.75 -7.39 1.73
C PRO A 351 15.51 -7.57 2.61
N GLY A 352 15.42 -6.81 3.69
CA GLY A 352 14.33 -6.86 4.66
C GLY A 352 14.40 -8.01 5.68
N TRP A 353 15.30 -8.99 5.52
CA TRP A 353 15.46 -10.10 6.47
C TRP A 353 16.80 -10.01 7.20
N ARG A 354 16.79 -10.33 8.49
CA ARG A 354 18.02 -10.50 9.27
C ARG A 354 18.31 -11.98 9.38
N TYR A 355 19.56 -12.39 9.18
CA TYR A 355 19.95 -13.75 9.49
C TYR A 355 21.27 -13.78 10.24
N HIS A 356 21.45 -14.82 11.04
CA HIS A 356 22.65 -15.06 11.80
C HIS A 356 23.11 -16.49 11.62
N MET A 357 24.39 -16.64 11.34
CA MET A 357 25.10 -17.89 11.18
C MET A 357 26.13 -17.98 12.30
N SER A 358 26.11 -19.07 13.07
CA SER A 358 27.12 -19.27 14.12
C SER A 358 28.53 -19.47 13.54
N HIS A 359 28.64 -19.98 12.31
CA HIS A 359 29.90 -20.26 11.60
C HIS A 359 29.85 -19.77 10.14
N PRO A 360 29.88 -18.44 9.89
CA PRO A 360 29.64 -17.87 8.56
C PRO A 360 30.69 -18.24 7.50
N ARG A 361 31.88 -18.74 7.90
CA ARG A 361 32.91 -19.22 6.96
C ARG A 361 32.64 -20.65 6.45
N GLU A 362 31.82 -21.41 7.17
CA GLU A 362 31.52 -22.82 6.86
C GLU A 362 30.04 -23.04 6.51
N GLN A 363 29.18 -22.08 6.79
CA GLN A 363 27.76 -22.08 6.45
C GLN A 363 27.57 -21.37 5.12
N LYS A 364 26.95 -22.05 4.15
CA LYS A 364 26.62 -21.47 2.85
C LYS A 364 25.12 -21.22 2.76
N LEU A 365 24.75 -19.98 2.47
CA LEU A 365 23.37 -19.58 2.15
C LEU A 365 23.32 -19.16 0.69
N THR A 366 22.38 -19.73 -0.05
CA THR A 366 22.10 -19.38 -1.45
C THR A 366 20.60 -19.23 -1.65
N VAL A 367 20.22 -18.39 -2.60
CA VAL A 367 18.84 -18.35 -3.12
C VAL A 367 18.78 -19.23 -4.35
N GLU A 368 17.81 -20.14 -4.40
CA GLU A 368 17.53 -20.97 -5.57
C GLU A 368 16.12 -20.71 -6.09
N GLN A 369 15.97 -20.68 -7.41
CA GLN A 369 14.67 -20.65 -8.08
C GLN A 369 14.32 -22.07 -8.54
N LYS A 370 13.11 -22.54 -8.20
CA LYS A 370 12.58 -23.81 -8.70
C LYS A 370 11.17 -23.59 -9.21
N GLY A 371 11.02 -23.55 -10.53
CA GLY A 371 9.76 -23.14 -11.17
C GLY A 371 9.48 -21.65 -10.91
N SER A 372 8.27 -21.33 -10.43
CA SER A 372 7.87 -19.97 -10.04
C SER A 372 8.14 -19.65 -8.55
N SER A 373 8.83 -20.53 -7.82
CA SER A 373 9.04 -20.40 -6.38
C SER A 373 10.51 -20.16 -6.01
N THR A 374 10.71 -19.18 -5.12
CA THR A 374 12.01 -18.84 -4.53
C THR A 374 12.26 -19.62 -3.24
N TYR A 375 13.46 -20.19 -3.08
CA TYR A 375 13.89 -20.91 -1.88
C TYR A 375 15.22 -20.38 -1.34
N LEU A 376 15.33 -20.27 -0.01
CA LEU A 376 16.60 -20.12 0.69
C LEU A 376 17.19 -21.49 0.99
N LYS A 377 18.33 -21.82 0.39
CA LYS A 377 19.07 -23.04 0.63
C LYS A 377 20.25 -22.78 1.55
N LEU A 378 20.32 -23.57 2.61
CA LEU A 378 21.33 -23.53 3.64
C LEU A 378 22.07 -24.88 3.64
N VAL A 379 23.40 -24.83 3.55
CA VAL A 379 24.24 -26.02 3.59
C VAL A 379 25.30 -25.83 4.66
N HIS A 380 25.45 -26.83 5.54
CA HIS A 380 26.52 -26.82 6.53
C HIS A 380 27.06 -28.23 6.83
N PRO A 381 28.38 -28.46 6.76
CA PRO A 381 28.96 -29.79 6.99
C PRO A 381 28.86 -30.32 8.43
N ARG A 382 28.65 -29.45 9.44
CA ARG A 382 28.60 -29.82 10.86
C ARG A 382 27.36 -29.24 11.52
N ARG A 383 27.07 -29.60 12.77
CA ARG A 383 25.91 -29.10 13.48
C ARG A 383 26.16 -27.67 13.94
N ALA A 384 25.43 -26.70 13.41
CA ALA A 384 25.51 -25.31 13.86
C ALA A 384 24.17 -24.59 13.85
N GLY A 385 24.14 -23.49 14.60
CA GLY A 385 23.02 -22.58 14.67
C GLY A 385 22.86 -21.75 13.40
N PHE A 386 21.61 -21.58 12.99
CA PHE A 386 21.18 -20.61 12.01
C PHE A 386 19.90 -19.95 12.52
N ARG A 387 19.83 -18.62 12.42
CA ARG A 387 18.63 -17.86 12.75
C ARG A 387 18.25 -17.01 11.56
N LEU A 388 16.98 -17.02 11.18
CA LEU A 388 16.39 -16.13 10.20
C LEU A 388 15.26 -15.36 10.87
N GLU A 389 15.29 -14.04 10.77
CA GLU A 389 14.31 -13.13 11.32
C GLU A 389 13.72 -12.27 10.21
N ALA A 390 12.40 -12.25 10.15
CA ALA A 390 11.65 -11.29 9.37
C ALA A 390 11.77 -9.87 9.97
N PRO A 391 11.43 -8.83 9.20
CA PRO A 391 11.31 -7.49 9.77
C PRO A 391 10.22 -7.45 10.85
N GLU A 392 10.35 -6.50 11.77
CA GLU A 392 9.34 -6.23 12.79
C GLU A 392 8.14 -5.52 12.15
N TRP A 393 6.94 -5.97 12.49
CA TRP A 393 5.69 -5.40 12.00
C TRP A 393 5.01 -4.62 13.09
N ASP A 394 4.81 -3.33 12.86
CA ASP A 394 3.99 -2.48 13.71
C ASP A 394 2.50 -2.77 13.45
N LEU A 395 1.80 -3.21 14.50
CA LEU A 395 0.38 -3.54 14.50
C LEU A 395 -0.49 -2.43 15.10
N ASN A 396 0.09 -1.27 15.41
CA ASN A 396 -0.67 -0.12 15.91
C ASN A 396 -1.68 0.35 14.86
N GLY A 397 -2.97 0.36 15.25
CA GLY A 397 -4.06 0.75 14.36
C GLY A 397 -4.53 -0.33 13.37
N ILE A 398 -3.95 -1.54 13.39
CA ILE A 398 -4.42 -2.67 12.57
C ILE A 398 -5.49 -3.46 13.34
N ALA A 399 -6.58 -3.86 12.66
CA ALA A 399 -7.61 -4.71 13.24
C ALA A 399 -7.00 -6.07 13.66
N LYS A 400 -7.13 -6.43 14.93
CA LYS A 400 -6.39 -7.56 15.53
C LYS A 400 -7.23 -8.84 15.47
N GLY A 401 -6.59 -9.94 15.10
CA GLY A 401 -7.25 -11.22 14.82
C GLY A 401 -6.33 -12.41 15.07
N ARG A 402 -6.78 -13.60 14.65
CA ARG A 402 -5.93 -14.79 14.65
C ARG A 402 -4.86 -14.64 13.59
N LEU A 403 -3.63 -15.04 13.88
CA LEU A 403 -2.60 -15.18 12.86
C LEU A 403 -2.60 -16.59 12.26
N ARG A 404 -2.29 -16.66 10.97
CA ARG A 404 -1.88 -17.86 10.27
C ARG A 404 -0.45 -17.65 9.76
N ALA A 405 0.45 -18.53 10.16
CA ALA A 405 1.76 -18.66 9.54
C ALA A 405 1.77 -19.82 8.55
N ARG A 406 2.48 -19.67 7.43
CA ARG A 406 2.77 -20.69 6.42
C ARG A 406 4.27 -20.72 6.17
N LEU A 407 4.81 -21.93 6.02
CA LEU A 407 6.21 -22.14 5.67
C LEU A 407 6.30 -23.46 4.91
N GLN A 408 7.08 -23.47 3.84
CA GLN A 408 7.56 -24.69 3.19
C GLN A 408 9.03 -24.90 3.59
N ALA A 409 9.32 -26.02 4.25
CA ALA A 409 10.68 -26.43 4.59
C ALA A 409 10.99 -27.80 3.96
N MET A 410 12.11 -27.90 3.25
CA MET A 410 12.60 -29.13 2.63
C MET A 410 14.00 -29.44 3.19
N ARG A 411 14.35 -30.72 3.29
CA ARG A 411 15.66 -31.14 3.81
C ARG A 411 16.38 -32.05 2.83
N GLY A 412 17.70 -32.00 2.84
CA GLY A 412 18.54 -33.01 2.23
C GLY A 412 18.50 -34.32 3.02
N GLU A 413 19.00 -35.39 2.40
CA GLU A 413 19.19 -36.69 3.06
C GLU A 413 20.22 -36.62 4.20
N ASP A 414 21.19 -35.71 4.06
CA ASP A 414 22.27 -35.39 5.00
C ASP A 414 21.81 -34.56 6.21
N PHE A 415 20.55 -34.13 6.24
CA PHE A 415 20.03 -33.25 7.29
C PHE A 415 19.89 -33.96 8.63
N VAL A 416 20.56 -33.42 9.66
CA VAL A 416 20.41 -33.86 11.06
C VAL A 416 20.31 -32.62 11.95
N GLY A 417 19.19 -32.45 12.63
CA GLY A 417 19.00 -31.33 13.55
C GLY A 417 17.56 -30.98 13.84
N THR A 418 17.36 -29.79 14.38
CA THR A 418 16.05 -29.24 14.73
C THR A 418 15.84 -27.91 14.04
N VAL A 419 14.62 -27.63 13.62
CA VAL A 419 14.22 -26.31 13.15
C VAL A 419 12.97 -25.91 13.91
N LYS A 420 12.98 -24.70 14.47
CA LYS A 420 11.89 -24.11 15.23
C LYS A 420 11.37 -22.89 14.50
N VAL A 421 10.07 -22.70 14.54
CA VAL A 421 9.43 -21.46 14.08
C VAL A 421 8.86 -20.76 15.29
N VAL A 422 9.24 -19.50 15.46
CA VAL A 422 8.87 -18.66 16.59
C VAL A 422 8.23 -17.39 16.05
N VAL A 423 7.02 -17.07 16.50
CA VAL A 423 6.43 -15.74 16.31
C VAL A 423 6.37 -15.06 17.65
N VAL A 424 6.98 -13.89 17.74
CA VAL A 424 7.04 -13.09 18.97
C VAL A 424 6.21 -11.83 18.77
N ALA A 425 5.48 -11.45 19.81
CA ALA A 425 4.69 -10.24 19.88
C ALA A 425 5.18 -9.38 21.03
N ASP A 426 5.36 -8.08 20.79
CA ASP A 426 5.66 -7.14 21.86
C ASP A 426 4.35 -6.53 22.36
N GLU A 427 4.04 -6.76 23.63
CA GLU A 427 2.83 -6.26 24.29
C GLU A 427 3.18 -5.16 25.29
N ARG A 428 2.41 -4.08 25.28
CA ARG A 428 2.55 -3.00 26.25
C ARG A 428 1.68 -3.27 27.47
N ALA A 429 2.31 -3.50 28.62
CA ALA A 429 1.62 -3.76 29.88
C ALA A 429 2.16 -2.81 30.95
N GLY A 430 1.30 -1.90 31.46
CA GLY A 430 1.67 -0.99 32.55
C GLY A 430 2.74 0.06 32.20
N GLY A 431 2.95 0.34 30.91
CA GLY A 431 3.96 1.31 30.44
C GLY A 431 5.28 0.67 29.98
N GLU A 432 5.50 -0.60 30.29
CA GLU A 432 6.67 -1.37 29.84
C GLU A 432 6.34 -2.28 28.65
N MET A 433 7.32 -2.47 27.76
CA MET A 433 7.23 -3.42 26.65
C MET A 433 7.70 -4.79 27.09
N ARG A 434 6.89 -5.82 26.85
CA ARG A 434 7.24 -7.21 27.14
C ARG A 434 7.14 -8.07 25.88
N GLU A 435 8.21 -8.80 25.57
CA GLU A 435 8.18 -9.84 24.54
C GLU A 435 7.32 -11.02 25.03
N ARG A 436 6.41 -11.45 24.17
CA ARG A 436 5.59 -12.65 24.38
C ARG A 436 5.73 -13.56 23.18
N VAL A 437 6.09 -14.80 23.42
CA VAL A 437 6.10 -15.82 22.36
C VAL A 437 4.67 -16.28 22.09
N VAL A 438 4.25 -16.14 20.84
CA VAL A 438 2.87 -16.32 20.38
C VAL A 438 2.74 -17.60 19.54
N ILE A 439 3.78 -17.98 18.79
CA ILE A 439 3.92 -19.30 18.16
C ILE A 439 5.30 -19.85 18.53
N ASN A 440 5.38 -21.13 18.93
CA ASN A 440 6.63 -21.85 19.14
C ASN A 440 6.43 -23.35 18.96
N PHE A 441 7.01 -23.95 17.93
CA PHE A 441 6.94 -25.39 17.70
C PHE A 441 8.15 -25.85 16.87
N ASP A 442 8.49 -27.14 17.01
CA ASP A 442 9.50 -27.81 16.20
C ASP A 442 8.91 -28.29 14.87
N LEU A 443 9.63 -28.07 13.77
CA LEU A 443 9.32 -28.66 12.46
C LEU A 443 9.66 -30.15 12.50
N PRO A 444 8.67 -31.06 12.37
CA PRO A 444 8.95 -32.48 12.43
C PRO A 444 9.48 -32.97 11.09
N PHE A 445 10.73 -33.42 11.08
CA PHE A 445 11.35 -34.08 9.92
C PHE A 445 11.36 -35.60 10.14
N ASN A 446 10.48 -36.33 9.44
CA ASN A 446 10.48 -37.80 9.51
C ASN A 446 11.65 -38.35 8.68
N ARG A 447 12.36 -39.36 9.19
CA ARG A 447 13.50 -40.01 8.53
C ARG A 447 13.17 -40.65 7.17
N LYS A 448 11.90 -40.99 6.90
CA LYS A 448 11.47 -41.69 5.67
C LYS A 448 11.11 -40.81 4.47
N LEU A 449 11.07 -39.49 4.60
CA LEU A 449 10.61 -38.59 3.52
C LEU A 449 11.79 -37.91 2.84
N ALA A 450 12.01 -38.25 1.56
CA ALA A 450 13.00 -37.63 0.68
C ALA A 450 12.52 -36.29 0.11
N TRP A 451 13.44 -35.57 -0.55
CA TRP A 451 13.38 -34.19 -1.07
C TRP A 451 12.07 -33.75 -1.75
N GLU A 452 11.29 -34.67 -2.31
CA GLU A 452 10.11 -34.36 -3.12
C GLU A 452 8.77 -34.39 -2.36
N GLU A 453 8.70 -35.07 -1.20
CA GLU A 453 7.44 -35.25 -0.47
C GLU A 453 7.34 -34.44 0.83
N SER A 454 8.40 -33.73 1.24
CA SER A 454 8.39 -32.92 2.47
C SER A 454 7.78 -31.53 2.27
N ARG A 455 6.74 -31.40 1.42
CA ARG A 455 5.97 -30.16 1.27
C ARG A 455 5.02 -30.00 2.46
N ARG A 456 5.57 -29.87 3.67
CA ARG A 456 4.77 -29.64 4.88
C ARG A 456 4.39 -28.17 4.95
N ILE A 457 3.26 -27.83 4.33
CA ILE A 457 2.56 -26.57 4.56
C ILE A 457 2.04 -26.61 5.99
N MET A 458 2.77 -26.00 6.91
CA MET A 458 2.32 -25.85 8.30
C MET A 458 1.31 -24.70 8.34
N ASP A 459 0.01 -25.00 8.41
CA ASP A 459 -1.06 -24.02 8.64
C ASP A 459 -1.35 -23.93 10.15
N ILE A 460 -0.71 -22.96 10.81
CA ILE A 460 -0.83 -22.82 12.27
C ILE A 460 -1.84 -21.74 12.57
N ARG A 461 -3.06 -22.18 12.85
CA ARG A 461 -4.18 -21.35 13.29
C ARG A 461 -4.32 -21.50 14.80
N LYS A 462 -3.75 -20.63 15.64
CA LYS A 462 -4.15 -20.63 17.07
C LYS A 462 -3.73 -19.49 17.99
N PRO A 463 -2.83 -18.56 17.67
CA PRO A 463 -2.62 -17.45 18.58
C PRO A 463 -3.55 -16.28 18.28
N HIS A 464 -4.27 -15.85 19.30
CA HIS A 464 -4.95 -14.57 19.29
C HIS A 464 -3.94 -13.48 19.68
N ILE A 465 -3.76 -12.49 18.82
CA ILE A 465 -2.99 -11.29 19.17
C ILE A 465 -3.88 -10.39 20.03
N SER A 466 -3.40 -9.99 21.21
CA SER A 466 -4.18 -9.13 22.11
C SER A 466 -4.24 -7.68 21.61
N SER A 467 -5.20 -6.91 22.12
CA SER A 467 -5.27 -5.47 21.88
C SER A 467 -4.06 -4.69 22.37
N ALA A 468 -3.23 -5.28 23.25
CA ALA A 468 -2.02 -4.66 23.77
C ALA A 468 -0.76 -4.93 22.91
N THR A 469 -0.85 -5.79 21.89
CA THR A 469 0.29 -6.06 21.01
C THR A 469 0.56 -4.89 20.08
N GLU A 470 1.74 -4.29 20.18
CA GLU A 470 2.19 -3.21 19.32
C GLU A 470 3.00 -3.72 18.14
N ARG A 471 3.82 -4.78 18.33
CA ARG A 471 4.67 -5.32 17.28
C ARG A 471 4.63 -6.83 17.18
N VAL A 472 4.86 -7.37 15.99
CA VAL A 472 5.06 -8.81 15.77
C VAL A 472 6.28 -9.07 14.89
N ARG A 473 7.01 -10.14 15.20
CA ARG A 473 8.18 -10.62 14.45
C ARG A 473 8.09 -12.13 14.23
N TYR A 474 8.48 -12.57 13.03
CA TYR A 474 8.57 -13.97 12.66
C TYR A 474 10.03 -14.42 12.62
N ARG A 475 10.37 -15.53 13.28
CA ARG A 475 11.73 -16.05 13.41
C ARG A 475 11.76 -17.55 13.14
N ILE A 476 12.79 -18.00 12.42
CA ILE A 476 13.16 -19.41 12.29
C ILE A 476 14.49 -19.63 12.99
N GLU A 477 14.56 -20.62 13.87
CA GLU A 477 15.77 -21.01 14.58
C GLU A 477 16.10 -22.47 14.24
N ALA A 478 17.21 -22.69 13.57
CA ALA A 478 17.68 -24.00 13.17
C ALA A 478 19.00 -24.34 13.87
N ASN A 479 19.17 -25.61 14.25
CA ASN A 479 20.44 -26.15 14.73
C ASN A 479 20.66 -27.52 14.09
N PHE A 480 21.42 -27.54 12.99
CA PHE A 480 21.51 -28.70 12.11
C PHE A 480 22.85 -28.81 11.38
N SER A 481 23.13 -30.01 10.86
CA SER A 481 24.09 -30.30 9.80
C SER A 481 23.36 -30.78 8.54
N GLY A 482 23.97 -30.63 7.37
CA GLY A 482 23.44 -31.05 6.08
C GLY A 482 22.77 -29.91 5.30
N THR A 483 21.77 -30.24 4.49
CA THR A 483 21.07 -29.28 3.62
C THR A 483 19.64 -28.99 4.10
N LEU A 484 19.25 -27.71 4.17
CA LEU A 484 17.91 -27.24 4.51
C LEU A 484 17.47 -26.17 3.50
N CYS A 485 16.25 -26.28 2.98
CA CYS A 485 15.65 -25.29 2.09
C CYS A 485 14.36 -24.72 2.70
N LEU A 486 14.19 -23.41 2.65
CA LEU A 486 13.03 -22.68 3.17
C LEU A 486 12.37 -21.87 2.04
N GLY A 487 11.06 -21.92 1.90
CA GLY A 487 10.30 -21.16 0.89
C GLY A 487 8.83 -21.00 1.27
N ASP A 488 8.06 -20.30 0.43
CA ASP A 488 6.62 -20.02 0.65
C ASP A 488 6.32 -19.53 2.08
N LEU A 489 7.17 -18.63 2.58
CA LEU A 489 7.09 -18.02 3.90
C LEU A 489 5.93 -17.03 3.88
N SER A 490 4.87 -17.30 4.64
CA SER A 490 3.82 -16.31 4.88
C SER A 490 3.36 -16.16 6.32
N LEU A 491 2.96 -14.95 6.68
CA LEU A 491 2.31 -14.62 7.94
C LEU A 491 1.11 -13.74 7.59
N VAL A 492 -0.11 -14.22 7.77
CA VAL A 492 -1.33 -13.50 7.39
C VAL A 492 -2.29 -13.44 8.58
N PHE A 493 -3.17 -12.44 8.61
CA PHE A 493 -4.33 -12.50 9.49
C PHE A 493 -5.30 -13.56 8.96
N ALA A 494 -5.70 -14.49 9.82
CA ALA A 494 -6.70 -15.48 9.50
C ALA A 494 -8.09 -14.84 9.55
N GLU A 495 -8.86 -15.01 8.48
CA GLU A 495 -10.29 -14.67 8.46
C GLU A 495 -11.03 -15.51 9.52
N ASN A 496 -11.99 -14.89 10.22
CA ASN A 496 -12.75 -15.51 11.31
C ASN A 496 -13.64 -16.67 10.84
#